data_AF-W0GLV4-F1
#
_entry.id   AF-W0GLV4-F1
#
_cell.length_a   1.000
_cell.length_b   1.000
_cell.length_c   1.000
_cell.angle_alpha   90.00
_cell.angle_beta   90.00
_cell.angle_gamma   90.00
#
_symmetry.space_group_name_H-M   'P 1'
#
loop_
_entity.id
_entity.type
_entity.pdbx_description
1 polymer ?
#
loop_
_entity_poly.entity_id
_entity_poly.type
_entity_poly.pdbx_seq_one_letter_code
_entity_poly.pdbx_strand_id
1 'polypeptide(L)'
;MAMPKRLLNHEQVKKFHNENIRLNWIGRRTKVPAATANAFLKAINDSKSNTGLVLTFAFDYGSLEEITQAVTAIKNDPSINTITEKIIFNHLYTKDLPPVDLLIRTGGEQRLSNFLLLQNYYAEFYFTKKYWPDFDGNALIEAIIDYNNRDRRFGGIKLNE
;
A
#
# COMPACT_ATOMS: atom_id res chain seq x y z
N MET A 1 -18.94 4.30 -7.03
CA MET A 1 -18.19 3.08 -7.40
C MET A 1 -18.63 1.96 -6.47
N ALA A 2 -19.40 0.98 -6.95
CA ALA A 2 -19.73 -0.20 -6.15
C ALA A 2 -18.48 -1.07 -6.03
N MET A 3 -18.20 -1.61 -4.84
CA MET A 3 -17.15 -2.63 -4.69
C MET A 3 -17.39 -3.76 -5.70
N PRO A 4 -16.35 -4.35 -6.29
CA PRO A 4 -16.48 -5.72 -6.75
C PRO A 4 -16.95 -6.51 -5.52
N LYS A 5 -18.21 -6.95 -5.51
CA LYS A 5 -18.83 -7.72 -4.40
C LYS A 5 -18.00 -8.95 -3.97
N ARG A 6 -16.96 -9.26 -4.74
CA ARG A 6 -15.99 -10.35 -4.62
C ARG A 6 -14.72 -10.01 -3.84
N LEU A 7 -14.48 -8.80 -3.33
CA LEU A 7 -13.17 -8.49 -2.68
C LEU A 7 -13.22 -8.51 -1.15
N LEU A 8 -14.36 -8.12 -0.57
CA LEU A 8 -14.63 -8.13 0.88
C LEU A 8 -16.01 -8.70 1.15
N ASN A 9 -16.32 -9.86 0.54
CA ASN A 9 -17.50 -10.59 0.98
C ASN A 9 -17.25 -11.23 2.36
N HIS A 10 -18.33 -11.67 3.00
CA HIS A 10 -18.28 -12.22 4.34
C HIS A 10 -17.37 -13.46 4.45
N GLU A 11 -17.30 -14.29 3.42
CA GLU A 11 -16.45 -15.49 3.40
C GLU A 11 -14.97 -15.14 3.36
N GLN A 12 -14.57 -14.17 2.54
CA GLN A 12 -13.19 -13.71 2.43
C GLN A 12 -12.72 -13.02 3.70
N VAL A 13 -13.56 -12.16 4.29
CA VAL A 13 -13.22 -11.51 5.56
C VAL A 13 -13.03 -12.54 6.67
N LYS A 14 -13.90 -13.55 6.74
CA LYS A 14 -13.71 -14.69 7.67
C LYS A 14 -12.41 -15.44 7.40
N LYS A 15 -12.09 -15.71 6.13
CA LYS A 15 -10.84 -16.37 5.76
C LYS A 15 -9.63 -15.57 6.24
N PHE A 16 -9.56 -14.28 5.95
CA PHE A 16 -8.46 -13.41 6.40
C PHE A 16 -8.35 -13.40 7.92
N HIS A 17 -9.47 -13.33 8.63
CA HIS A 17 -9.46 -13.36 10.09
C HIS A 17 -8.90 -14.69 10.63
N ASN A 18 -9.36 -15.83 10.09
CA ASN A 18 -8.89 -17.16 10.48
C ASN A 18 -7.41 -17.38 10.15
N GLU A 19 -6.88 -16.73 9.12
CA GLU A 19 -5.45 -16.74 8.75
C GLU A 19 -4.61 -15.73 9.58
N ASN A 20 -5.17 -15.14 10.63
CA ASN A 20 -4.53 -14.13 11.48
C ASN A 20 -4.04 -12.89 10.69
N ILE A 21 -4.74 -12.51 9.63
CA ILE A 21 -4.43 -11.33 8.82
C ILE A 21 -5.15 -10.12 9.43
N ARG A 22 -4.42 -9.02 9.65
CA ARG A 22 -4.97 -7.73 10.07
C ARG A 22 -5.28 -6.90 8.84
N LEU A 23 -6.54 -6.49 8.67
CA LEU A 23 -6.94 -5.68 7.52
C LEU A 23 -6.74 -4.19 7.81
N ASN A 24 -6.34 -3.45 6.78
CA ASN A 24 -6.21 -2.00 6.81
C ASN A 24 -6.73 -1.37 5.50
N TRP A 25 -7.06 -0.08 5.53
CA TRP A 25 -7.54 0.66 4.35
C TRP A 25 -6.91 2.04 4.28
N ILE A 26 -6.29 2.35 3.14
CA ILE A 26 -5.80 3.68 2.75
C ILE A 26 -6.58 4.23 1.56
N GLY A 27 -6.79 5.54 1.53
CA GLY A 27 -7.54 6.24 0.48
C GLY A 27 -8.71 7.07 1.04
N ARG A 28 -9.41 7.77 0.14
CA ARG A 28 -10.50 8.66 0.53
C ARG A 28 -11.72 7.87 0.99
N ARG A 29 -12.36 8.35 2.06
CA ARG A 29 -13.60 7.77 2.58
C ARG A 29 -14.87 8.47 2.09
N THR A 30 -14.75 9.75 1.72
CA THR A 30 -15.89 10.64 1.44
C THR A 30 -16.63 10.30 0.13
N LYS A 31 -15.96 9.68 -0.84
CA LYS A 31 -16.55 9.31 -2.14
C LYS A 31 -16.98 7.83 -2.22
N VAL A 32 -16.84 7.10 -1.11
CA VAL A 32 -17.14 5.68 -1.03
C VAL A 32 -18.60 5.48 -0.57
N PRO A 33 -19.42 4.68 -1.28
CA PRO A 33 -20.79 4.40 -0.83
C PRO A 33 -20.81 3.85 0.60
N ALA A 34 -21.77 4.29 1.42
CA ALA A 34 -21.83 3.95 2.84
C ALA A 34 -21.80 2.44 3.10
N ALA A 35 -22.52 1.65 2.29
CA ALA A 35 -22.50 0.18 2.41
C ALA A 35 -21.08 -0.41 2.22
N THR A 36 -20.32 0.09 1.24
CA THR A 36 -18.92 -0.30 1.02
C THR A 36 -18.03 0.12 2.19
N ALA A 37 -18.15 1.37 2.63
CA ALA A 37 -17.33 1.89 3.73
C ALA A 37 -17.58 1.10 5.01
N ASN A 38 -18.85 0.79 5.33
CA ASN A 38 -19.23 -0.01 6.49
C ASN A 38 -18.66 -1.43 6.43
N ALA A 39 -18.63 -2.05 5.24
CA ALA A 39 -18.02 -3.38 5.07
C ALA A 39 -16.51 -3.36 5.36
N PHE A 40 -15.79 -2.36 4.85
CA PHE A 40 -14.37 -2.15 5.17
C PHE A 40 -14.15 -1.95 6.66
N LEU A 41 -14.88 -1.00 7.28
CA LEU A 41 -14.72 -0.67 8.70
C LEU A 41 -15.02 -1.87 9.60
N LYS A 42 -16.05 -2.65 9.26
CA LYS A 42 -16.35 -3.90 9.96
C LYS A 42 -15.19 -4.89 9.86
N ALA A 43 -14.70 -5.16 8.65
CA ALA A 43 -13.62 -6.12 8.42
C ALA A 43 -12.31 -5.70 9.13
N ILE A 44 -12.00 -4.40 9.15
CA ILE A 44 -10.85 -3.84 9.87
C ILE A 44 -11.04 -4.02 11.39
N ASN A 45 -12.22 -3.71 11.94
CA ASN A 45 -12.47 -3.86 13.37
C ASN A 45 -12.47 -5.34 13.80
N ASP A 46 -13.02 -6.24 13.00
CA ASP A 46 -13.06 -7.68 13.28
C ASP A 46 -11.65 -8.30 13.30
N SER A 47 -10.70 -7.73 12.55
CA SER A 47 -9.31 -8.22 12.46
C SER A 47 -8.30 -7.40 13.25
N LYS A 48 -8.73 -6.40 14.05
CA LYS A 48 -7.82 -5.44 14.70
C LYS A 48 -6.83 -6.07 15.68
N SER A 49 -7.21 -7.19 16.31
CA SER A 49 -6.38 -7.93 17.27
C SER A 49 -5.45 -8.93 16.60
N ASN A 50 -5.55 -9.12 15.28
CA ASN A 50 -4.69 -10.03 14.55
C ASN A 50 -3.27 -9.48 14.50
N THR A 51 -2.29 -10.38 14.63
CA THR A 51 -0.86 -10.04 14.78
C THR A 51 0.00 -10.53 13.61
N GLY A 52 -0.60 -11.23 12.65
CA GLY A 52 0.09 -11.72 11.46
C GLY A 52 0.21 -10.65 10.37
N LEU A 53 0.07 -11.07 9.11
CA LEU A 53 0.20 -10.20 7.94
C LEU A 53 -0.77 -9.01 8.01
N VAL A 54 -0.27 -7.81 7.71
CA VAL A 54 -1.12 -6.63 7.51
C VAL A 54 -1.48 -6.52 6.03
N LEU A 55 -2.74 -6.80 5.68
CA LEU A 55 -3.25 -6.60 4.32
C LEU A 55 -3.90 -5.22 4.22
N THR A 56 -3.21 -4.28 3.55
CA THR A 56 -3.71 -2.93 3.32
C THR A 56 -4.37 -2.83 1.94
N PHE A 57 -5.65 -2.47 1.91
CA PHE A 57 -6.34 -2.12 0.68
C PHE A 57 -6.17 -0.63 0.37
N ALA A 58 -5.68 -0.31 -0.82
CA ALA A 58 -5.67 1.04 -1.35
C ALA A 58 -6.94 1.29 -2.17
N PHE A 59 -8.01 1.75 -1.52
CA PHE A 59 -9.33 1.90 -2.13
C PHE A 59 -9.75 3.38 -2.19
N ASP A 60 -10.14 3.84 -3.38
CA ASP A 60 -10.22 5.27 -3.73
C ASP A 60 -8.96 6.04 -3.30
N TYR A 61 -7.80 5.42 -3.53
CA TYR A 61 -6.48 5.94 -3.20
C TYR A 61 -5.84 6.67 -4.40
N GLY A 62 -5.12 7.75 -4.11
CA GLY A 62 -4.17 8.37 -5.02
C GLY A 62 -3.16 9.19 -4.23
N SER A 63 -1.88 9.08 -4.56
CA SER A 63 -0.80 9.71 -3.79
C SER A 63 -0.89 11.24 -3.79
N LEU A 64 -1.23 11.86 -4.93
CA LEU A 64 -1.41 13.31 -5.01
C LEU A 64 -2.50 13.82 -4.06
N GLU A 65 -3.60 13.08 -3.93
CA GLU A 65 -4.67 13.41 -2.99
C GLU A 65 -4.20 13.24 -1.54
N GLU A 66 -3.53 12.11 -1.23
CA GLU A 66 -2.96 11.84 0.09
C GLU A 66 -2.02 12.98 0.52
N ILE A 67 -1.08 13.38 -0.36
CA ILE A 67 -0.14 14.47 -0.10
C ILE A 67 -0.87 15.79 0.07
N THR A 68 -1.87 16.08 -0.78
CA THR A 68 -2.66 17.33 -0.67
C THR A 68 -3.37 17.41 0.68
N GLN A 69 -3.98 16.32 1.13
CA GLN A 69 -4.63 16.26 2.45
C GLN A 69 -3.63 16.37 3.59
N ALA A 70 -2.48 15.69 3.49
CA ALA A 70 -1.42 15.78 4.50
C ALA A 70 -0.90 17.21 4.66
N VAL A 71 -0.56 17.87 3.54
CA VAL A 71 -0.10 19.28 3.53
C VAL A 71 -1.18 20.22 4.05
N THR A 72 -2.45 20.00 3.69
CA THR A 72 -3.57 20.81 4.19
C THR A 72 -3.74 20.66 5.71
N ALA A 73 -3.63 19.44 6.23
CA ALA A 73 -3.69 19.17 7.66
C ALA A 73 -2.53 19.85 8.41
N ILE A 74 -1.30 19.71 7.89
CA ILE A 74 -0.10 20.34 8.46
C ILE A 74 -0.25 21.87 8.48
N LYS A 75 -0.70 22.47 7.39
CA LYS A 75 -0.91 23.92 7.29
C LYS A 75 -1.90 24.44 8.34
N ASN A 76 -2.91 23.65 8.66
CA ASN A 76 -3.98 24.03 9.58
C ASN A 76 -3.67 23.69 11.04
N ASP A 77 -2.54 23.05 11.33
CA ASP A 77 -2.12 22.72 12.70
C ASP A 77 -1.18 23.83 13.24
N PRO A 78 -1.66 24.68 14.18
CA PRO A 78 -0.87 25.78 14.72
C PRO A 78 0.30 25.31 15.60
N SER A 79 0.33 24.03 16.01
CA SER A 79 1.44 23.47 16.78
C SER A 79 2.68 23.18 15.92
N ILE A 80 2.52 23.10 14.59
CA ILE A 80 3.60 22.79 13.66
C ILE A 80 4.25 24.08 13.19
N ASN A 81 5.41 24.40 13.79
CA ASN A 81 6.22 25.56 13.41
C ASN A 81 7.27 25.27 12.33
N THR A 82 7.67 23.99 12.19
CA THR A 82 8.69 23.53 11.25
C THR A 82 8.22 22.24 10.63
N ILE A 83 8.22 22.16 9.30
CA ILE A 83 7.84 20.96 8.56
C ILE A 83 9.08 20.09 8.39
N THR A 84 8.98 18.84 8.82
CA THR A 84 10.02 17.82 8.65
C THR A 84 9.45 16.64 7.88
N GLU A 85 10.32 15.78 7.33
CA GLU A 85 9.91 14.53 6.68
C GLU A 85 9.03 13.67 7.60
N LYS A 86 9.43 13.54 8.88
CA LYS A 86 8.65 12.81 9.89
C LYS A 86 7.23 13.37 10.03
N ILE A 87 7.09 14.70 10.03
CA ILE A 87 5.77 15.34 10.10
C ILE A 87 4.97 15.02 8.84
N ILE A 88 5.57 15.08 7.65
CA ILE A 88 4.88 14.73 6.39
C ILE A 88 4.37 13.29 6.45
N PHE A 89 5.25 12.31 6.75
CA PHE A 89 4.88 10.90 6.80
C PHE A 89 3.81 10.60 7.86
N ASN A 90 3.83 11.29 9.01
CA ASN A 90 2.81 11.14 10.05
C ASN A 90 1.41 11.65 9.63
N HIS A 91 1.31 12.45 8.58
CA HIS A 91 0.05 12.98 8.06
C HIS A 91 -0.46 12.24 6.80
N LEU A 92 0.29 11.26 6.30
CA LEU A 92 -0.15 10.40 5.19
C LEU A 92 -1.16 9.34 5.70
N TYR A 93 -1.95 8.74 4.79
CA TYR A 93 -2.84 7.61 5.13
C TYR A 93 -2.05 6.38 5.59
N THR A 94 -0.78 6.34 5.20
CA THR A 94 0.18 5.25 5.40
C THR A 94 1.07 5.43 6.63
N LYS A 95 0.79 6.41 7.51
CA LYS A 95 1.63 6.73 8.69
C LYS A 95 1.99 5.53 9.59
N ASP A 96 1.13 4.51 9.65
CA ASP A 96 1.30 3.31 10.47
C ASP A 96 1.87 2.12 9.67
N LEU A 97 2.30 2.35 8.43
CA LEU A 97 2.85 1.35 7.53
C LEU A 97 4.35 1.57 7.32
N PRO A 98 5.12 0.49 7.13
CA PRO A 98 6.52 0.61 6.74
C PRO A 98 6.66 1.22 5.33
N PRO A 99 7.87 1.71 4.98
CA PRO A 99 8.17 2.05 3.59
C PRO A 99 8.04 0.83 2.67
N VAL A 100 7.92 1.07 1.36
CA VAL A 100 7.82 -0.01 0.38
C VAL A 100 9.23 -0.49 0.04
N ASP A 101 9.47 -1.79 0.20
CA ASP A 101 10.71 -2.43 -0.24
C ASP A 101 10.66 -2.85 -1.72
N LEU A 102 9.54 -3.46 -2.12
CA LEU A 102 9.31 -4.01 -3.45
C LEU A 102 7.91 -3.62 -3.96
N LEU A 103 7.86 -2.94 -5.10
CA LEU A 103 6.62 -2.69 -5.83
C LEU A 103 6.54 -3.60 -7.05
N ILE A 104 5.52 -4.44 -7.08
CA ILE A 104 5.22 -5.35 -8.19
C ILE A 104 4.10 -4.76 -9.04
N ARG A 105 4.30 -4.70 -10.36
CA ARG A 105 3.26 -4.28 -11.32
C ARG A 105 3.15 -5.25 -12.48
N THR A 106 1.94 -5.75 -12.68
CA THR A 106 1.54 -6.69 -13.73
C THR A 106 1.04 -5.98 -14.99
N GLY A 107 0.91 -6.72 -16.10
CA GLY A 107 0.31 -6.25 -17.35
C GLY A 107 1.24 -5.50 -18.29
N GLY A 108 2.56 -5.58 -18.07
CA GLY A 108 3.60 -5.03 -18.95
C GLY A 108 3.86 -3.54 -18.81
N GLU A 109 3.06 -2.83 -18.01
CA GLU A 109 3.14 -1.38 -17.87
C GLU A 109 4.23 -0.95 -16.88
N GLN A 110 5.14 -0.09 -17.32
CA GLN A 110 6.25 0.43 -16.50
C GLN A 110 5.96 1.85 -16.02
N ARG A 111 5.04 1.97 -15.05
CA ARG A 111 4.69 3.24 -14.41
C ARG A 111 4.18 3.00 -12.99
N LEU A 112 4.17 4.03 -12.15
CA LEU A 112 3.57 3.95 -10.80
C LEU A 112 2.08 4.31 -10.80
N SER A 113 1.63 5.12 -11.76
CA SER A 113 0.23 5.55 -11.86
C SER A 113 -0.32 6.14 -10.56
N ASN A 114 0.42 7.07 -9.93
CA ASN A 114 0.00 7.75 -8.70
C ASN A 114 -0.15 6.81 -7.48
N PHE A 115 0.53 5.65 -7.48
CA PHE A 115 0.49 4.67 -6.40
C PHE A 115 1.71 4.81 -5.48
N LEU A 116 1.45 5.06 -4.18
CA LEU A 116 2.42 5.11 -3.09
C LEU A 116 3.69 5.95 -3.39
N LEU A 117 3.56 7.13 -3.98
CA LEU A 117 4.70 7.88 -4.54
C LEU A 117 5.80 8.16 -3.50
N LEU A 118 5.44 8.68 -2.32
CA LEU A 118 6.42 8.98 -1.28
C LEU A 118 6.92 7.72 -0.58
N GLN A 119 6.08 6.69 -0.46
CA GLN A 119 6.43 5.45 0.23
C GLN A 119 7.38 4.57 -0.60
N ASN A 120 7.46 4.81 -1.90
CA ASN A 120 8.38 4.14 -2.84
C ASN A 120 9.77 4.80 -2.95
N TYR A 121 10.13 5.75 -2.07
CA TYR A 121 11.36 6.55 -2.19
C TYR A 121 12.66 5.73 -2.28
N TYR A 122 12.72 4.54 -1.70
CA TYR A 122 13.81 3.56 -1.87
C TYR A 122 13.35 2.20 -2.40
N ALA A 123 12.09 2.11 -2.86
CA ALA A 123 11.53 0.85 -3.32
C ALA A 123 12.22 0.37 -4.60
N GLU A 124 12.39 -0.94 -4.69
CA GLU A 124 12.74 -1.61 -5.92
C GLU A 124 11.48 -1.96 -6.72
N PHE A 125 11.54 -1.81 -8.05
CA PHE A 125 10.38 -2.07 -8.90
C PHE A 125 10.55 -3.37 -9.69
N TYR A 126 9.50 -4.19 -9.70
CA TYR A 126 9.39 -5.40 -10.50
C TYR A 126 8.20 -5.28 -11.45
N PHE A 127 8.48 -5.12 -12.74
CA PHE A 127 7.47 -5.03 -13.79
C PHE A 127 7.41 -6.35 -14.56
N THR A 128 6.22 -6.95 -14.66
CA THR A 128 6.01 -8.19 -15.39
C THR A 128 4.96 -8.06 -16.48
N LYS A 129 5.16 -8.78 -17.58
CA LYS A 129 4.18 -8.89 -18.68
C LYS A 129 3.01 -9.81 -18.33
N LYS A 130 3.11 -10.64 -17.28
CA LYS A 130 1.98 -11.46 -16.78
C LYS A 130 0.81 -10.55 -16.43
N TYR A 131 -0.41 -10.90 -16.86
CA TYR A 131 -1.61 -10.17 -16.45
C TYR A 131 -2.03 -10.56 -15.03
N TRP A 132 -2.80 -9.71 -14.35
CA TRP A 132 -3.22 -9.95 -12.96
C TRP A 132 -3.90 -11.31 -12.73
N PRO A 133 -4.82 -11.80 -13.59
CA PRO A 133 -5.41 -13.12 -13.44
C PRO A 133 -4.40 -14.28 -13.51
N ASP A 134 -3.25 -14.04 -14.16
CA ASP A 134 -2.19 -15.03 -14.36
C ASP A 134 -1.03 -14.88 -13.34
N PHE A 135 -1.13 -13.89 -12.43
CA PHE A 135 -0.13 -13.66 -11.39
C PHE A 135 -0.47 -14.49 -10.15
N ASP A 136 0.06 -15.72 -10.11
CA ASP A 136 -0.16 -16.67 -9.03
C ASP A 136 0.95 -16.63 -7.95
N GLY A 137 0.93 -17.59 -7.02
CA GLY A 137 1.93 -17.71 -5.97
C GLY A 137 3.34 -17.96 -6.49
N ASN A 138 3.50 -18.69 -7.60
CA ASN A 138 4.82 -18.90 -8.22
C ASN A 138 5.35 -17.60 -8.80
N ALA A 139 4.50 -16.81 -9.46
CA ALA A 139 4.87 -15.49 -9.96
C ALA A 139 5.29 -14.52 -8.84
N LEU A 140 4.66 -14.60 -7.67
CA LEU A 140 5.09 -13.84 -6.49
C LEU A 140 6.47 -14.28 -6.00
N ILE A 141 6.71 -15.59 -5.92
CA ILE A 141 8.02 -16.15 -5.53
C ILE A 141 9.11 -15.70 -6.51
N GLU A 142 8.85 -15.74 -7.82
CA GLU A 142 9.78 -15.21 -8.84
C GLU A 142 10.15 -13.75 -8.59
N ALA A 143 9.16 -12.89 -8.30
CA ALA A 143 9.39 -11.48 -8.01
C ALA A 143 10.24 -11.26 -6.74
N ILE A 144 10.02 -12.09 -5.71
CA ILE A 144 10.80 -12.03 -4.46
C ILE A 144 12.23 -12.53 -4.69
N ILE A 145 12.43 -13.59 -5.48
CA ILE A 145 13.76 -14.08 -5.84
C ILE A 145 14.53 -13.01 -6.62
N ASP A 146 13.90 -12.35 -7.58
CA ASP A 146 14.49 -11.22 -8.31
C ASP A 146 14.95 -10.11 -7.35
N TYR A 147 14.07 -9.68 -6.43
CA TYR A 147 14.40 -8.69 -5.40
C TYR A 147 15.58 -9.11 -4.50
N ASN A 148 15.62 -10.37 -4.09
CA ASN A 148 16.68 -10.88 -3.20
C ASN A 148 18.04 -10.99 -3.91
N ASN A 149 18.05 -11.20 -5.21
CA ASN A 149 19.27 -11.35 -6.01
C ASN A 149 19.84 -10.01 -6.50
N ARG A 150 19.19 -8.87 -6.21
CA ARG A 150 19.68 -7.57 -6.64
C ARG A 150 20.90 -7.14 -5.84
N ASP A 151 21.89 -6.62 -6.55
CA ASP A 151 23.10 -6.07 -5.97
C ASP A 151 22.82 -4.68 -5.39
N ARG A 152 22.62 -4.62 -4.07
CA ARG A 152 22.32 -3.37 -3.36
C ARG A 152 23.58 -2.53 -3.24
N ARG A 153 23.68 -1.53 -4.10
CA ARG A 153 24.75 -0.53 -4.08
C ARG A 153 24.44 0.47 -2.96
N PHE A 154 25.11 0.34 -1.82
CA PHE A 154 25.03 1.29 -0.69
C PHE A 154 25.73 2.63 -1.03
N GLY A 155 25.38 3.26 -2.16
CA GLY A 155 26.04 4.48 -2.65
C GLY A 155 27.46 4.28 -3.18
N GLY A 156 27.98 3.05 -3.19
CA GLY A 156 29.30 2.70 -3.74
C GLY A 156 29.24 2.27 -5.20
N ILE A 157 30.27 2.61 -5.97
CA ILE A 157 30.51 2.05 -7.31
C ILE A 157 31.37 0.79 -7.10
N LYS A 158 30.92 -0.36 -7.61
CA LYS A 158 31.83 -1.52 -7.75
C LYS A 158 32.88 -1.12 -8.77
N LEU A 159 34.12 -0.97 -8.33
CA LEU A 159 35.27 -0.95 -9.25
C LEU A 159 35.31 -2.35 -9.85
N ASN A 160 35.15 -2.45 -11.17
CA ASN A 160 35.34 -3.70 -11.87
C ASN A 160 36.81 -4.13 -11.66
N GLU A 161 37.03 -5.29 -11.05
CA GLU A 161 38.30 -6.03 -11.14
C GLU A 161 38.35 -6.81 -12.46
#